data_AF-A0A5D2M9P9-F1
#
_entry.id   AF-A0A5D2M9P9-F1
#
_cell.length_a   1.000
_cell.length_b   1.000
_cell.length_c   1.000
_cell.angle_alpha   90.00
_cell.angle_beta   90.00
_cell.angle_gamma   90.00
#
_symmetry.space_group_name_H-M   'P 1'
#
loop_
_entity.id
_entity.type
_entity.pdbx_description
1 polymer ?
#
loop_
_entity_poly.entity_id
_entity_poly.type
_entity_poly.pdbx_seq_one_letter_code
_entity_poly.pdbx_strand_id
1 'polypeptide(L)' 'MTRNVRRGGKIWVRIFPDKPVTIRPTETRMVSGQGSTGYWVAVVKPGRILYEISRVAKNIARKAISIAA' A
#
# COMPACT_ATOMS: atom_id res chain seq x y z
N MET A 1 1.37 -7.98 8.57
CA MET A 1 0.21 -7.69 9.45
C MET A 1 -0.72 -8.88 9.69
N THR A 2 -1.50 -9.36 8.71
CA THR A 2 -2.56 -10.38 8.87
C THR A 2 -2.07 -11.72 9.46
N ARG A 3 -0.90 -12.20 9.04
CA ARG A 3 -0.30 -13.45 9.55
C ARG A 3 0.01 -13.40 11.06
N ASN A 4 0.45 -12.25 11.57
CA ASN A 4 0.81 -12.09 12.99
C ASN A 4 -0.42 -11.95 13.88
N VAL A 5 -1.53 -11.49 13.31
CA VAL A 5 -2.82 -11.33 13.98
C VAL A 5 -3.59 -12.68 14.03
N ARG A 6 -3.04 -13.76 13.43
CA ARG A 6 -3.62 -15.14 13.44
C ARG A 6 -5.12 -15.17 13.12
N ARG A 7 -5.57 -14.34 12.17
CA ARG A 7 -6.99 -14.13 11.79
C ARG A 7 -7.90 -13.57 12.92
N GLY A 8 -7.38 -13.31 14.11
CA GLY A 8 -8.12 -12.73 15.22
C GLY A 8 -7.94 -11.22 15.28
N GLY A 9 -8.84 -10.45 14.67
CA GLY A 9 -8.81 -8.99 14.69
C GLY A 9 -9.36 -8.38 13.41
N LYS A 10 -9.71 -7.10 13.46
CA LYS A 10 -10.17 -6.35 12.28
C LYS A 10 -9.09 -5.38 11.86
N ILE A 11 -8.71 -5.44 10.57
CA ILE A 11 -7.72 -4.55 9.97
C ILE A 11 -8.43 -3.72 8.91
N TRP A 12 -8.20 -2.41 8.92
CA TRP A 12 -8.67 -1.51 7.87
C TRP A 12 -7.47 -0.98 7.10
N VAL A 13 -7.60 -0.97 5.77
CA VAL A 13 -6.70 -0.26 4.88
C VAL A 13 -7.32 1.10 4.61
N ARG A 14 -6.62 2.18 4.94
CA ARG A 14 -7.14 3.56 4.86
C ARG A 14 -6.75 4.29 3.58
N ILE A 15 -5.98 3.61 2.73
CA ILE A 15 -5.55 4.10 1.41
C ILE A 15 -6.07 3.17 0.32
N PHE A 16 -6.35 3.72 -0.85
CA PHE A 16 -6.74 2.97 -2.04
C PHE A 16 -5.89 3.46 -3.22
N PRO A 17 -5.30 2.58 -4.04
CA PRO A 17 -4.50 2.97 -5.18
C PRO A 17 -5.39 3.33 -6.37
N ASP A 18 -5.70 4.60 -6.51
CA ASP A 18 -6.60 5.16 -7.53
C ASP A 18 -5.87 5.81 -8.71
N LYS A 19 -4.57 6.08 -8.59
CA LYS A 19 -3.80 6.76 -9.63
C LYS A 19 -3.02 5.77 -10.51
N PRO A 20 -3.27 5.68 -11.83
CA PRO A 20 -2.47 4.86 -12.73
C PRO A 20 -1.12 5.53 -13.05
N VAL A 21 -0.06 4.73 -13.14
CA VAL A 21 1.29 5.16 -13.56
C VAL A 21 1.66 4.40 -14.83
N THR A 22 2.01 5.15 -15.88
CA THR A 22 2.37 4.61 -17.20
C THR A 22 3.88 4.44 -17.35
N ILE A 23 4.31 3.35 -17.99
CA ILE A 23 5.72 3.05 -18.25
C ILE A 23 5.89 2.79 -19.75
N ARG A 24 6.98 3.33 -20.31
CA ARG A 24 7.40 2.98 -21.68
C ARG A 24 8.33 1.78 -21.65
N PRO A 25 8.20 0.82 -22.59
CA PRO A 25 9.14 -0.29 -22.70
C PRO A 25 10.57 0.20 -22.91
N THR A 26 11.53 -0.56 -22.38
CA THR A 26 12.95 -0.36 -22.66
C THR A 26 13.19 -0.40 -24.18
N GLU A 27 14.16 0.37 -24.67
CA GLU A 27 14.55 0.45 -26.11
C GLU A 27 13.61 1.24 -27.04
N THR A 28 12.65 2.00 -26.51
CA THR A 28 11.82 2.92 -27.32
C THR A 28 12.32 4.37 -27.30
N ARG A 29 12.26 5.07 -28.45
CA ARG A 29 12.59 6.50 -28.55
C ARG A 29 11.51 7.37 -27.90
N MET A 30 11.87 8.56 -27.43
CA MET A 30 11.02 9.43 -26.60
C MET A 30 9.76 10.00 -27.28
N VAL A 31 9.61 9.85 -28.59
CA VAL A 31 8.61 10.57 -29.41
C VAL A 31 7.23 9.88 -29.42
N SER A 32 7.13 8.60 -29.05
CA SER A 32 5.96 7.75 -29.35
C SER A 32 4.73 7.88 -28.40
N GLY A 33 4.50 9.03 -27.77
CA GLY A 33 3.31 9.24 -26.91
C GLY A 33 3.35 8.50 -25.57
N GLN A 34 2.27 8.55 -24.78
CA GLN A 34 2.25 7.98 -23.43
C GLN A 34 2.23 6.44 -23.46
N GLY A 35 3.00 5.79 -22.57
CA GLY A 35 3.09 4.32 -22.48
C GLY A 35 1.85 3.68 -21.84
N SER A 36 1.85 2.35 -21.73
CA SER A 36 0.77 1.60 -21.08
C SER A 36 0.82 1.74 -19.55
N THR A 37 -0.33 1.57 -18.90
CA THR A 37 -0.43 1.59 -17.43
C THR A 37 0.27 0.37 -16.84
N GLY A 38 1.33 0.60 -16.06
CA GLY A 38 2.12 -0.46 -15.42
C GLY A 38 1.61 -0.81 -14.02
N TYR A 39 1.40 0.19 -13.17
CA TYR A 39 0.95 -0.02 -11.78
C TYR A 39 0.10 1.14 -11.28
N TRP A 40 -0.63 0.90 -10.19
CA TRP A 40 -1.47 1.87 -9.52
C TRP A 40 -0.82 2.32 -8.22
N VAL A 41 -0.90 3.62 -7.93
CA VAL A 41 -0.30 4.22 -6.73
C VAL A 41 -1.35 4.97 -5.92
N ALA A 42 -1.17 4.99 -4.61
CA ALA A 42 -1.86 5.90 -3.72
C ALA A 42 -0.87 7.00 -3.29
N VAL A 43 -1.27 8.27 -3.39
CA VAL A 43 -0.42 9.39 -2.95
C VAL A 43 -0.54 9.55 -1.44
N VAL A 44 0.56 9.34 -0.71
CA VAL A 44 0.60 9.43 0.76
C VAL A 44 1.41 10.65 1.18
N LYS A 45 0.81 11.52 2.02
CA LYS A 45 1.48 12.67 2.64
C LYS A 45 1.86 12.36 4.10
N PRO A 46 2.88 13.02 4.68
CA PRO A 46 3.22 12.87 6.09
C PRO A 46 2.00 13.07 7.00
N GLY A 47 1.88 12.24 8.04
CA GLY A 47 0.75 12.25 8.98
C GLY A 47 -0.48 11.44 8.53
N ARG A 48 -0.49 10.86 7.33
CA ARG A 48 -1.59 9.98 6.88
C ARG A 48 -1.49 8.59 7.51
N ILE A 49 -2.57 8.13 8.11
CA ILE A 49 -2.68 6.76 8.64
C ILE A 49 -2.93 5.80 7.48
N LEU A 50 -2.09 4.78 7.35
CA LEU A 50 -2.19 3.77 6.28
C LEU A 50 -3.05 2.57 6.66
N TYR A 51 -2.92 2.13 7.91
CA TYR A 51 -3.57 0.94 8.43
C TYR A 51 -4.09 1.18 9.83
N GLU A 52 -5.26 0.64 10.13
CA GLU A 52 -5.84 0.60 11.47
C GLU A 52 -6.08 -0.85 11.87
N ILE A 53 -5.93 -1.15 13.16
CA ILE A 53 -6.12 -2.50 13.71
C ILE A 53 -6.96 -2.39 14.98
N SER A 54 -8.00 -3.21 15.09
CA SER A 54 -8.86 -3.31 16.27
C SER A 54 -9.05 -4.77 16.70
N ARG A 55 -9.48 -4.96 17.95
CA ARG A 55 -9.74 -6.26 18.59
C ARG A 55 -8.49 -7.15 18.72
N VAL A 56 -7.34 -6.54 19.03
CA VAL A 56 -6.06 -7.24 19.23
C VAL A 56 -5.34 -6.64 20.43
N ALA A 57 -4.64 -7.47 21.22
CA ALA A 57 -3.80 -6.99 22.32
C ALA A 57 -2.71 -6.02 21.81
N LYS A 58 -2.45 -4.95 22.59
CA LYS A 58 -1.53 -3.86 22.23
C LYS A 58 -0.15 -4.34 21.77
N ASN A 59 0.39 -5.36 22.45
CA ASN A 59 1.72 -5.91 22.14
C ASN A 59 1.76 -6.57 20.75
N ILE A 60 0.71 -7.32 20.40
CA ILE A 60 0.57 -7.96 19.09
C ILE A 60 0.32 -6.90 18.01
N ALA A 61 -0.52 -5.90 18.29
CA ALA A 61 -0.80 -4.81 17.36
C ALA A 61 0.48 -4.02 17.00
N ARG A 62 1.30 -3.65 18.01
CA ARG A 62 2.57 -2.94 17.80
C ARG A 62 3.55 -3.76 16.96
N LYS A 63 3.68 -5.05 17.25
CA LYS A 63 4.55 -5.95 16.48
C LYS A 63 4.04 -6.16 15.05
N ALA A 64 2.72 -6.23 14.86
CA ALA A 64 2.11 -6.38 13.54
C ALA A 64 2.30 -5.13 12.66
N ILE A 65 2.20 -3.93 13.24
CA ILE A 65 2.47 -2.66 12.56
C ILE A 65 3.96 -2.54 12.20
N SER A 66 4.85 -2.84 13.14
CA SER A 66 6.30 -2.75 12.90
C SER A 66 6.83 -3.68 11.80
N ILE A 67 6.12 -4.76 11.48
CA ILE A 67 6.50 -5.69 10.39
C ILE A 67 5.96 -5.23 9.03
N ALA A 68 5.03 -4.28 9.02
CA ALA A 68 4.42 -3.77 7.79
C ALA A 68 4.82 -2.33 7.47
N ALA A 69 5.46 -1.63 8.42
CA ALA A 69 6.29 -0.47 8.12
C ALA A 69 7.59 -0.93 7.45
#